data_AF-A0A381ZF57-F1
#
_entry.id   AF-A0A381ZF57-F1
#
_cell.length_a   1.000
_cell.length_b   1.000
_cell.length_c   1.000
_cell.angle_alpha   90.00
_cell.angle_beta   90.00
_cell.angle_gamma   90.00
#
_symmetry.space_group_name_H-M   'P 1'
#
loop_
_entity.id
_entity.type
_entity.pdbx_description
1 polymer ?
#
loop_
_entity_poly.entity_id
_entity_poly.type
_entity_poly.pdbx_seq_one_letter_code
_entity_poly.pdbx_strand_id
1 'polypeptide(L)'
;MTDKVKKKYEGYVGKKDLFQSVDFKSHSGLDLTWKIECDVLTDSEWSSICKMILELSPPFREAVGIPRGGVKLANLLNEHASQDAGDPICIVDDVLTTGESMEQFLSEYQKKYRTKLGGFTAIGWVVFARTFPPSWIKALFQMPV
;
A
#
# COMPACT_ATOMS: atom_id res chain seq x y z
N MET A 1 -10.61 -43.62 -5.89
CA MET A 1 -10.94 -42.31 -5.28
C MET A 1 -12.27 -41.85 -5.86
N THR A 2 -13.26 -41.59 -5.02
CA THR A 2 -14.65 -41.30 -5.46
C THR A 2 -14.80 -39.85 -5.91
N ASP A 3 -15.71 -39.60 -6.86
CA ASP A 3 -16.01 -38.27 -7.43
C ASP A 3 -16.36 -37.19 -6.39
N LYS A 4 -16.77 -37.60 -5.18
CA LYS A 4 -16.99 -36.70 -4.03
C LYS A 4 -15.71 -36.01 -3.52
N VAL A 5 -14.53 -36.60 -3.75
CA VAL A 5 -13.24 -36.01 -3.34
C VAL A 5 -12.74 -34.99 -4.37
N LYS A 6 -13.04 -35.18 -5.67
CA LYS A 6 -12.72 -34.19 -6.72
C LYS A 6 -13.51 -32.89 -6.55
N LYS A 7 -14.81 -32.98 -6.20
CA LYS A 7 -15.66 -31.80 -5.96
C LYS A 7 -15.25 -30.93 -4.77
N LYS A 8 -14.45 -31.43 -3.81
CA LYS A 8 -14.00 -30.63 -2.66
C LYS A 8 -12.90 -29.63 -3.02
N TYR A 9 -12.23 -29.82 -4.16
CA TYR A 9 -11.11 -28.99 -4.61
C TYR A 9 -11.37 -28.27 -5.95
N GLU A 10 -12.51 -28.51 -6.60
CA GLU A 10 -12.93 -27.84 -7.84
C GLU A 10 -13.66 -26.50 -7.62
N GLY A 11 -13.59 -25.90 -6.41
CA GLY A 11 -14.47 -24.77 -6.05
C GLY A 11 -13.90 -23.62 -5.21
N TYR A 12 -12.58 -23.49 -5.01
CA TYR A 12 -12.00 -22.35 -4.25
C TYR A 12 -10.64 -21.88 -4.79
N VAL A 13 -10.59 -21.46 -6.05
CA VAL A 13 -9.68 -20.37 -6.49
C VAL A 13 -10.54 -19.15 -6.81
N GLY A 14 -11.44 -18.81 -5.89
CA GLY A 14 -12.30 -17.65 -6.02
C GLY A 14 -11.46 -16.41 -5.79
N LYS A 15 -11.20 -15.65 -6.86
CA LYS A 15 -10.66 -14.30 -6.75
C LYS A 15 -11.53 -13.56 -5.73
N LYS A 16 -10.92 -13.12 -4.62
CA LYS A 16 -11.66 -12.42 -3.58
C LYS A 16 -12.15 -11.07 -4.10
N ASP A 17 -13.18 -10.50 -3.50
CA ASP A 17 -13.66 -9.15 -3.82
C ASP A 17 -12.81 -8.08 -3.13
N LEU A 18 -12.79 -6.85 -3.68
CA LEU A 18 -12.04 -5.73 -3.10
C LEU A 18 -12.56 -5.38 -1.71
N PHE A 19 -13.89 -5.36 -1.53
CA PHE A 19 -14.53 -5.10 -0.24
C PHE A 19 -15.16 -6.40 0.28
N GLN A 20 -14.80 -6.81 1.49
CA GLN A 20 -15.25 -8.07 2.09
C GLN A 20 -15.86 -7.81 3.47
N SER A 21 -17.04 -8.36 3.74
CA SER A 21 -17.62 -8.45 5.09
C SER A 21 -17.09 -9.71 5.77
N VAL A 22 -16.04 -9.56 6.58
CA VAL A 22 -15.32 -10.66 7.23
C VAL A 22 -14.73 -10.20 8.55
N ASP A 23 -14.86 -11.05 9.57
CA ASP A 23 -14.23 -10.82 10.87
C ASP A 23 -12.77 -11.26 10.83
N PHE A 24 -11.85 -10.36 11.18
CA PHE A 24 -10.43 -10.66 11.29
C PHE A 24 -9.71 -9.71 12.27
N LYS A 25 -8.54 -10.13 12.73
CA LYS A 25 -7.63 -9.25 13.47
C LYS A 25 -6.66 -8.57 12.49
N SER A 26 -6.61 -7.24 12.50
CA SER A 26 -5.74 -6.43 11.66
C SER A 26 -4.26 -6.63 12.00
N HIS A 27 -3.37 -6.14 11.13
CA HIS A 27 -1.95 -6.07 11.45
C HIS A 27 -1.66 -5.21 12.69
N SER A 28 -2.47 -4.16 12.91
CA SER A 28 -2.45 -3.31 14.11
C SER A 28 -3.16 -3.92 15.33
N GLY A 29 -3.59 -5.18 15.26
CA GLY A 29 -4.21 -5.90 16.38
C GLY A 29 -5.70 -5.60 16.63
N LEU A 30 -6.31 -4.74 15.81
CA LEU A 30 -7.72 -4.38 15.91
C LEU A 30 -8.62 -5.50 15.39
N ASP A 31 -9.73 -5.75 16.07
CA ASP A 31 -10.77 -6.64 15.56
C ASP A 31 -11.66 -5.86 14.58
N LEU A 32 -11.73 -6.34 13.34
CA LEU A 32 -12.38 -5.68 12.21
C LEU A 32 -13.40 -6.61 11.57
N THR A 33 -14.56 -6.07 11.17
CA THR A 33 -15.67 -6.84 10.57
C THR A 33 -15.76 -6.73 9.05
N TRP A 34 -14.83 -5.98 8.44
CA TRP A 34 -14.71 -5.86 6.99
C TRP A 34 -13.27 -5.48 6.58
N LYS A 35 -12.88 -5.88 5.36
CA LYS A 35 -11.53 -5.73 4.79
C LYS A 35 -11.58 -5.08 3.40
N ILE A 36 -10.56 -4.27 3.09
CA ILE A 36 -10.19 -3.87 1.73
C ILE A 36 -9.03 -4.79 1.29
N GLU A 37 -9.25 -5.63 0.29
CA GLU A 37 -8.27 -6.62 -0.22
C GLU A 37 -7.70 -6.14 -1.55
N CYS A 38 -6.66 -5.31 -1.52
CA CYS A 38 -6.05 -4.76 -2.74
C CYS A 38 -5.30 -5.80 -3.59
N ASP A 39 -5.02 -6.99 -3.06
CA ASP A 39 -4.45 -8.13 -3.80
C ASP A 39 -5.32 -8.57 -5.00
N VAL A 40 -6.60 -8.20 -5.01
CA VAL A 40 -7.56 -8.60 -6.06
C VAL A 40 -7.59 -7.61 -7.24
N LEU A 41 -7.00 -6.43 -7.06
CA LEU A 41 -6.88 -5.42 -8.10
C LEU A 41 -6.01 -5.94 -9.25
N THR A 42 -6.53 -5.81 -10.46
CA THR A 42 -5.84 -6.15 -11.71
C THR A 42 -4.67 -5.21 -11.97
N ASP A 43 -3.74 -5.63 -12.83
CA ASP A 43 -2.62 -4.79 -13.25
C ASP A 43 -3.09 -3.46 -13.87
N SER A 44 -4.18 -3.50 -14.65
CA SER A 44 -4.75 -2.28 -15.25
C SER A 44 -5.32 -1.30 -14.21
N GLU A 45 -5.90 -1.81 -13.11
CA GLU A 45 -6.36 -0.97 -12.00
C GLU A 45 -5.15 -0.36 -11.27
N TRP A 46 -4.10 -1.16 -11.01
CA TRP A 46 -2.86 -0.65 -10.43
C TRP A 46 -2.16 0.40 -11.30
N SER A 47 -2.12 0.23 -12.62
CA SER A 47 -1.60 1.27 -13.54
C SER A 47 -2.43 2.55 -13.48
N SER A 48 -3.76 2.43 -13.35
CA SER A 48 -4.64 3.59 -13.21
C SER A 48 -4.40 4.32 -11.89
N ILE A 49 -4.28 3.58 -10.79
CA ILE A 49 -3.92 4.11 -9.45
C ILE A 49 -2.56 4.82 -9.51
N CYS A 50 -1.55 4.21 -10.13
CA CYS A 50 -0.23 4.81 -10.32
C CYS A 50 -0.34 6.15 -11.06
N LYS A 51 -1.07 6.19 -12.17
CA LYS A 51 -1.31 7.41 -12.94
C LYS A 51 -1.97 8.51 -12.10
N MET A 52 -3.00 8.17 -11.32
CA MET A 52 -3.68 9.13 -10.43
C MET A 52 -2.72 9.74 -9.41
N ILE A 53 -1.83 8.92 -8.82
CA ILE A 53 -0.82 9.41 -7.87
C ILE A 53 0.19 10.31 -8.57
N LEU A 54 0.69 9.92 -9.74
CA LEU A 54 1.66 10.73 -10.51
C LEU A 54 1.12 12.10 -10.92
N GLU A 55 -0.18 12.20 -11.23
CA GLU A 55 -0.83 13.48 -11.55
C GLU A 55 -0.94 14.43 -10.36
N LEU A 56 -0.90 13.90 -9.12
CA LEU A 56 -1.13 14.66 -7.89
C LEU A 56 0.13 14.81 -7.02
N SER A 57 1.14 13.97 -7.24
CA SER A 57 2.37 13.93 -6.45
C SER A 57 3.38 14.95 -6.98
N PRO A 58 4.16 15.60 -6.10
CA PRO A 58 5.42 16.20 -6.54
C PRO A 58 6.39 15.10 -7.03
N PRO A 59 7.46 15.47 -7.76
CA PRO A 59 8.57 14.56 -8.05
C PRO A 59 9.12 13.87 -6.80
N PHE A 60 9.60 12.65 -6.97
CA PHE A 60 10.21 11.85 -5.91
C PHE A 60 11.38 11.04 -6.46
N ARG A 61 12.39 10.83 -5.61
CA ARG A 61 13.64 10.15 -5.96
C ARG A 61 13.42 8.69 -6.32
N GLU A 62 12.71 7.99 -5.44
CA GLU A 62 12.32 6.59 -5.54
C GLU A 62 11.08 6.35 -4.68
N ALA A 63 10.30 5.34 -5.05
CA ALA A 63 9.17 4.84 -4.29
C ALA A 63 9.56 3.58 -3.50
N VAL A 64 9.15 3.51 -2.24
CA VAL A 64 9.43 2.39 -1.34
C VAL A 64 8.12 1.88 -0.77
N GLY A 65 7.78 0.63 -1.10
CA GLY A 65 6.53 0.00 -0.66
C GLY A 65 6.68 -0.69 0.68
N ILE A 66 5.72 -0.49 1.58
CA ILE A 66 5.62 -1.27 2.81
C ILE A 66 5.21 -2.71 2.45
N PRO A 67 5.99 -3.73 2.85
CA PRO A 67 5.63 -5.11 2.55
C PRO A 67 4.38 -5.56 3.31
N ARG A 68 3.41 -6.21 2.67
CA ARG A 68 3.35 -6.58 1.24
C ARG A 68 2.54 -5.59 0.37
N GLY A 69 1.58 -4.88 0.95
CA GLY A 69 0.56 -4.10 0.23
C GLY A 69 1.14 -3.03 -0.70
N GLY A 70 2.15 -2.29 -0.24
CA GLY A 70 2.77 -1.22 -1.01
C GLY A 70 3.71 -1.65 -2.13
N VAL A 71 4.15 -2.91 -2.19
CA VAL A 71 5.25 -3.34 -3.09
C VAL A 71 4.88 -3.18 -4.56
N LYS A 72 3.67 -3.59 -4.94
CA LYS A 72 3.24 -3.50 -6.34
C LYS A 72 3.14 -2.05 -6.81
N LEU A 73 2.58 -1.18 -5.97
CA LEU A 73 2.48 0.24 -6.26
C LEU A 73 3.85 0.91 -6.37
N ALA A 74 4.78 0.60 -5.45
CA ALA A 74 6.12 1.14 -5.47
C ALA A 74 6.87 0.77 -6.76
N ASN A 75 6.74 -0.48 -7.23
CA ASN A 75 7.37 -0.92 -8.48
C ASN A 75 6.88 -0.11 -9.68
N LEU A 76 5.57 0.11 -9.79
CA LEU A 76 4.98 0.92 -10.86
C LEU A 76 5.40 2.39 -10.79
N LEU A 77 5.41 2.97 -9.59
CA LEU A 77 5.84 4.37 -9.39
C LEU A 77 7.31 4.58 -9.72
N ASN A 78 8.16 3.58 -9.46
CA ASN A 78 9.58 3.65 -9.78
C ASN A 78 9.90 3.68 -11.29
N GLU A 79 8.95 3.30 -12.16
CA GLU A 79 9.09 3.52 -13.61
C GLU A 79 9.13 5.01 -13.98
N HIS A 80 8.69 5.89 -13.06
CA HIS A 80 8.59 7.33 -13.24
C HIS A 80 9.41 8.13 -12.21
N ALA A 81 10.23 7.46 -11.40
CA ALA A 81 11.02 8.12 -10.36
C ALA A 81 12.11 9.01 -10.96
N SER A 82 12.36 10.17 -10.33
CA SER A 82 13.32 11.16 -10.84
C SER A 82 14.78 10.71 -10.68
N GLN A 83 15.04 9.84 -9.71
CA GLN A 83 16.38 9.42 -9.27
C GLN A 83 17.24 10.60 -8.74
N ASP A 84 16.65 11.79 -8.54
CA ASP A 84 17.35 12.97 -8.04
C ASP A 84 17.55 12.88 -6.51
N ALA A 85 18.78 13.11 -6.06
CA ALA A 85 19.10 13.19 -4.64
C ALA A 85 18.44 14.39 -3.93
N GLY A 86 17.98 15.41 -4.64
CA GLY A 86 17.21 16.52 -4.07
C GLY A 86 15.76 16.18 -3.76
N ASP A 87 15.21 15.17 -4.44
CA ASP A 87 13.80 14.81 -4.32
C ASP A 87 13.52 13.88 -3.12
N PRO A 88 12.30 13.92 -2.56
CA PRO A 88 11.92 13.09 -1.42
C PRO A 88 11.85 11.60 -1.76
N ILE A 89 11.96 10.74 -0.75
CA ILE A 89 11.57 9.33 -0.85
C ILE A 89 10.05 9.23 -0.74
N CYS A 90 9.40 8.53 -1.66
CA CYS A 90 7.96 8.29 -1.63
C CYS A 90 7.65 6.94 -0.96
N ILE A 91 7.14 6.94 0.27
CA ILE A 91 6.75 5.70 0.97
C ILE A 91 5.30 5.40 0.65
N VAL A 92 5.01 4.16 0.24
CA VAL A 92 3.66 3.78 -0.19
C VAL A 92 3.13 2.53 0.47
N ASP A 93 1.81 2.49 0.65
CA ASP A 93 1.07 1.31 1.08
C ASP A 93 -0.30 1.25 0.37
N ASP A 94 -0.97 0.10 0.40
CA ASP A 94 -2.28 -0.04 -0.21
C ASP A 94 -3.40 0.50 0.70
N VAL A 95 -3.39 0.12 1.98
CA VAL A 95 -4.45 0.43 2.95
C VAL A 95 -3.87 0.93 4.27
N LEU A 96 -4.13 2.20 4.59
CA LEU A 96 -3.83 2.79 5.90
C LEU A 96 -4.97 2.55 6.88
N THR A 97 -4.68 1.87 8.00
CA THR A 97 -5.63 1.66 9.10
C THR A 97 -5.48 2.71 10.20
N THR A 98 -4.39 2.66 10.96
CA THR A 98 -4.05 3.62 12.03
C THR A 98 -2.95 4.60 11.60
N GLY A 99 -2.16 4.25 10.58
CA GLY A 99 -0.96 4.99 10.17
C GLY A 99 0.31 4.54 10.88
N GLU A 100 0.22 3.69 11.91
CA GLU A 100 1.36 3.24 12.70
C GLU A 100 2.41 2.50 11.87
N SER A 101 1.98 1.65 10.93
CA SER A 101 2.90 0.95 10.01
C SER A 101 3.74 1.92 9.17
N MET A 102 3.14 3.02 8.69
CA MET A 102 3.83 4.04 7.91
C MET A 102 4.87 4.79 8.74
N GLU A 103 4.52 5.19 9.96
CA GLU A 103 5.43 5.88 10.89
C GLU A 103 6.60 4.99 11.32
N GLN A 104 6.31 3.73 11.68
CA GLN A 104 7.32 2.74 12.03
C GLN A 104 8.27 2.49 10.85
N PHE A 105 7.72 2.29 9.65
CA PHE A 105 8.52 2.06 8.45
C PHE A 105 9.42 3.26 8.13
N LEU A 106 8.90 4.49 8.16
CA LEU A 106 9.70 5.70 7.94
C LEU A 106 10.85 5.80 8.95
N SER A 107 10.59 5.58 10.24
CA SER A 107 11.59 5.63 11.31
C SER A 107 12.70 4.59 11.10
N GLU A 108 12.33 3.35 10.79
CA GLU A 108 13.29 2.26 10.54
C GLU A 108 14.10 2.50 9.26
N TYR A 109 13.44 2.94 8.19
CA TYR A 109 14.08 3.24 6.93
C TYR A 109 15.08 4.39 7.08
N GLN A 110 14.69 5.46 7.78
CA GLN A 110 15.60 6.56 8.12
C GLN A 110 16.82 6.07 8.89
N LYS A 111 16.64 5.27 9.96
CA LYS A 111 17.76 4.73 10.74
C LYS A 111 18.70 3.88 9.88
N LYS A 112 18.15 2.99 9.05
CA LYS A 112 18.92 2.07 8.21
C LYS A 112 19.71 2.78 7.11
N TYR A 113 19.15 3.84 6.53
CA TYR A 113 19.73 4.49 5.34
C TYR A 113 20.31 5.87 5.60
N ARG A 114 20.28 6.39 6.84
CA ARG A 114 20.83 7.70 7.22
C ARG A 114 22.26 7.94 6.73
N THR A 115 23.14 6.95 6.86
CA THR A 115 24.54 7.07 6.45
C THR A 115 24.73 6.97 4.94
N LYS A 116 23.87 6.21 4.26
CA LYS A 116 23.94 5.95 2.80
C LYS A 116 23.32 7.09 1.98
N LEU A 117 22.16 7.58 2.41
CA LEU A 117 21.36 8.56 1.68
C LEU A 117 21.54 9.99 2.18
N GLY A 118 22.26 10.18 3.29
CA GLY A 118 22.22 11.43 4.06
C GLY A 118 20.89 11.60 4.78
N GLY A 119 20.63 12.81 5.28
CA GLY A 119 19.26 13.18 5.65
C GLY A 119 18.39 13.25 4.39
N PHE A 120 17.17 12.73 4.45
CA PHE A 120 16.20 12.82 3.36
C PHE A 120 14.83 13.23 3.91
N THR A 121 14.02 13.83 3.04
CA THR A 121 12.60 14.10 3.28
C THR A 121 11.76 12.94 2.73
N ALA A 122 10.65 12.65 3.39
CA ALA A 122 9.71 11.64 2.94
C ALA A 122 8.37 12.27 2.61
N ILE A 123 7.74 11.76 1.55
CA ILE A 123 6.32 11.93 1.27
C ILE A 123 5.66 10.55 1.30
N GLY A 124 4.37 10.50 1.60
CA GLY A 124 3.62 9.27 1.68
C GLY A 124 2.43 9.25 0.75
N TRP A 125 2.14 8.09 0.16
CA TRP A 125 0.89 7.84 -0.57
C TRP A 125 0.27 6.51 -0.18
N VAL A 126 -1.05 6.51 0.03
CA VAL A 126 -1.83 5.28 0.20
C VAL A 126 -3.04 5.27 -0.74
N VAL A 127 -3.46 4.08 -1.17
CA VAL A 127 -4.65 3.97 -2.05
C VAL A 127 -5.90 4.25 -1.21
N PHE A 128 -6.06 3.54 -0.09
CA PHE A 128 -7.19 3.71 0.82
C PHE A 128 -6.71 4.12 2.22
N ALA A 129 -7.40 5.07 2.84
CA ALA A 129 -7.20 5.42 4.24
C ALA A 129 -8.52 5.31 5.01
N ARG A 130 -8.50 4.54 6.10
CA ARG A 130 -9.66 4.34 6.99
C ARG A 130 -9.83 5.44 8.04
N THR A 131 -8.81 6.28 8.20
CA THR A 131 -8.75 7.40 9.14
C THR A 131 -8.04 8.58 8.47
N PHE A 132 -7.90 9.69 9.18
CA PHE A 132 -7.07 10.82 8.74
C PHE A 132 -5.59 10.40 8.75
N PRO A 133 -4.90 10.38 7.59
CA PRO A 133 -3.49 10.02 7.54
C PRO A 133 -2.61 11.03 8.30
N PRO A 134 -1.42 10.63 8.78
CA PRO A 134 -0.35 11.56 9.16
C PRO A 134 -0.12 12.63 8.09
N SER A 135 0.26 13.85 8.49
CA SER A 135 0.30 15.02 7.61
C SER A 135 1.25 14.92 6.41
N TRP A 136 2.24 14.01 6.46
CA TRP A 136 3.18 13.75 5.36
C TRP A 136 2.67 12.71 4.36
N ILE A 137 1.48 12.13 4.59
CA ILE A 137 0.86 11.07 3.80
C ILE A 137 -0.41 11.60 3.13
N LYS A 138 -0.54 11.37 1.82
CA LYS A 138 -1.78 11.61 1.06
C LYS A 138 -2.49 10.29 0.79
N ALA A 139 -3.82 10.32 0.69
CA ALA A 139 -4.64 9.17 0.32
C ALA A 139 -5.42 9.49 -0.97
N LEU A 140 -5.51 8.53 -1.90
CA LEU A 140 -6.41 8.67 -3.06
C LEU A 140 -7.88 8.62 -2.61
N PHE A 141 -8.20 7.68 -1.73
CA PHE A 141 -9.53 7.50 -1.18
C PHE A 141 -9.46 7.49 0.35
N GLN A 142 -10.05 8.52 0.97
CA GLN A 142 -10.13 8.62 2.43
C GLN A 142 -11.59 8.43 2.87
N MET A 143 -11.78 7.58 3.87
CA MET A 143 -13.08 7.44 4.53
C MET A 143 -13.48 8.70 5.28
N PRO A 144 -14.78 8.99 5.42
CA PRO A 144 -15.23 10.07 6.28
C PRO A 144 -14.72 9.84 7.71
N VAL A 145 -14.24 10.91 8.33
CA VAL A 145 -13.76 10.97 9.71
C VAL A 145 -14.63 11.90 10.53
#